data_AF-A0A1Q7Z0J5-F1
#
_entry.id   AF-A0A1Q7Z0J5-F1
#
_cell.length_a   1.000
_cell.length_b   1.000
_cell.length_c   1.000
_cell.angle_alpha   90.00
_cell.angle_beta   90.00
_cell.angle_gamma   90.00
#
_symmetry.space_group_name_H-M   'P 1'
#
loop_
_entity.id
_entity.type
_entity.pdbx_description
1 polymer ?
#
loop_
_entity_poly.entity_id
_entity_poly.type
_entity_poly.pdbx_seq_one_letter_code
_entity_poly.pdbx_strand_id
1 'polypeptide(L)'
;MPELVDTNREYQSQIKGSTAGLLIGDRALSQRSRSKYIYDLGEAWKDHTQLSFVFAAWVSNKKLPAEFVDLFNRANANGLEKIDEIVAANPSAIFDLKKYFTQYISYRLDEKKKKGMKLFLEKISS
;
A
#
# COMPACT_ATOMS: atom_id res chain seq x y z
N MET A 1 -7.03 14.45 -23.27
CA MET A 1 -6.87 13.45 -22.19
C MET A 1 -5.40 13.09 -22.10
N PRO A 2 -4.86 12.79 -20.92
CA PRO A 2 -3.51 12.25 -20.82
C PRO A 2 -3.42 10.90 -21.55
N GLU A 3 -2.29 10.66 -22.19
CA GLU A 3 -1.95 9.36 -22.77
C GLU A 3 -1.30 8.49 -21.69
N LEU A 4 -1.74 7.25 -21.55
CA LEU A 4 -1.10 6.27 -20.68
C LEU A 4 -0.05 5.51 -21.48
N VAL A 5 1.21 5.72 -21.13
CA VAL A 5 2.35 5.08 -21.80
C VAL A 5 2.97 4.07 -20.85
N ASP A 6 3.09 2.82 -21.31
CA ASP A 6 3.80 1.79 -20.57
C ASP A 6 5.27 2.17 -20.42
N THR A 7 5.74 2.14 -19.18
CA THR A 7 7.12 2.48 -18.84
C THR A 7 7.90 1.24 -18.44
N ASN A 8 9.20 1.21 -18.74
CA ASN A 8 10.13 0.24 -18.18
C ASN A 8 10.59 0.65 -16.76
N ARG A 9 11.54 -0.09 -16.18
CA ARG A 9 12.08 0.25 -14.86
C ARG A 9 12.81 1.61 -14.94
N GLU A 10 12.54 2.48 -13.96
CA GLU A 10 13.28 3.73 -13.69
C GLU A 10 13.01 4.95 -14.59
N TYR A 11 11.75 5.37 -14.70
CA TYR A 11 11.35 6.58 -15.45
C TYR A 11 11.23 7.85 -14.60
N GLN A 12 11.58 7.84 -13.30
CA GLN A 12 11.38 8.99 -12.40
C GLN A 12 12.06 10.28 -12.90
N SER A 13 13.22 10.17 -13.54
CA SER A 13 13.94 11.29 -14.13
C SER A 13 13.21 11.93 -15.33
N GLN A 14 12.24 11.23 -15.90
CA GLN A 14 11.42 11.68 -17.03
C GLN A 14 10.15 12.40 -16.56
N ILE A 15 9.84 12.38 -15.26
CA ILE A 15 8.70 13.11 -14.67
C ILE A 15 9.10 14.59 -14.58
N LYS A 16 8.90 15.31 -15.69
CA LYS A 16 9.27 16.73 -15.84
C LYS A 16 8.27 17.46 -16.74
N GLY A 17 8.21 18.78 -16.61
CA GLY A 17 7.31 19.60 -17.42
C GLY A 17 5.85 19.19 -17.25
N SER A 18 5.22 18.77 -18.34
CA SER A 18 3.83 18.28 -18.38
C SER A 18 3.69 16.77 -18.18
N THR A 19 4.78 16.03 -17.97
CA THR A 19 4.76 14.57 -17.79
C THR A 19 4.52 14.21 -16.32
N ALA A 20 3.44 13.49 -16.05
CA ALA A 20 3.16 12.87 -14.76
C ALA A 20 3.67 11.42 -14.70
N GLY A 21 3.76 10.83 -13.50
CA GLY A 21 4.17 9.44 -13.32
C GLY A 21 3.37 8.72 -12.23
N LEU A 22 3.03 7.46 -12.48
CA LEU A 22 2.34 6.57 -11.55
C LEU A 22 3.32 5.63 -10.85
N LEU A 23 3.76 6.02 -9.65
CA LEU A 23 4.77 5.30 -8.89
C LEU A 23 4.13 4.51 -7.74
N ILE A 24 4.72 3.34 -7.43
CA ILE A 24 4.37 2.52 -6.25
C ILE A 24 5.63 2.14 -5.47
N GLY A 25 5.46 1.74 -4.21
CA GLY A 25 6.55 1.31 -3.32
C GLY A 25 7.58 2.41 -3.03
N ASP A 26 8.82 2.02 -2.78
CA ASP A 26 9.91 2.91 -2.35
C ASP A 26 10.22 4.03 -3.35
N ARG A 27 9.95 3.79 -4.64
CA ARG A 27 10.07 4.79 -5.70
C ARG A 27 9.09 5.94 -5.49
N ALA A 28 7.87 5.64 -5.07
CA ALA A 28 6.87 6.67 -4.77
C ALA A 28 7.26 7.46 -3.52
N LEU A 29 7.73 6.78 -2.47
CA LEU A 29 8.21 7.43 -1.24
C LEU A 29 9.37 8.37 -1.52
N SER A 30 10.37 7.92 -2.31
CA SER A 30 11.50 8.73 -2.76
C SER A 30 11.07 9.94 -3.60
N GLN A 31 10.11 9.76 -4.50
CA GLN A 31 9.68 10.82 -5.40
C GLN A 31 8.87 11.90 -4.67
N ARG A 32 8.22 11.56 -3.54
CA ARG A 32 7.40 12.49 -2.75
C ARG A 32 8.17 13.72 -2.27
N SER A 33 9.48 13.61 -2.04
CA SER A 33 10.30 14.76 -1.64
C SER A 33 10.79 15.63 -2.81
N ARG A 34 10.53 15.21 -4.06
CA ARG A 34 11.06 15.84 -5.28
C ARG A 34 9.99 16.44 -6.18
N SER A 35 8.79 15.88 -6.17
CA SER A 35 7.69 16.33 -7.04
C SER A 35 6.95 17.53 -6.47
N LYS A 36 6.68 18.53 -7.31
CA LYS A 36 5.89 19.72 -6.95
C LYS A 36 4.44 19.38 -6.61
N TYR A 37 3.85 18.42 -7.32
CA TYR A 37 2.48 17.97 -7.12
C TYR A 37 2.49 16.47 -6.85
N ILE A 38 1.74 16.05 -5.84
CA ILE A 38 1.65 14.66 -5.37
C ILE A 38 0.17 14.37 -5.16
N TYR A 39 -0.30 13.29 -5.76
CA TYR A 39 -1.67 12.81 -5.59
C TYR A 39 -1.60 11.40 -5.02
N ASP A 40 -2.17 11.20 -3.84
CA ASP A 40 -2.24 9.89 -3.20
C ASP A 40 -3.52 9.18 -3.65
N LEU A 41 -3.37 8.04 -4.33
CA LEU A 41 -4.53 7.30 -4.84
C LEU A 41 -5.35 6.63 -3.72
N GLY A 42 -4.72 6.33 -2.57
CA GLY A 42 -5.43 5.85 -1.39
C GLY A 42 -6.29 6.95 -0.77
N GLU A 43 -5.77 8.18 -0.70
CA GLU A 43 -6.54 9.37 -0.30
C GLU A 43 -7.67 9.66 -1.28
N ALA A 44 -7.39 9.71 -2.59
CA ALA A 44 -8.42 9.94 -3.60
C ALA A 44 -9.54 8.87 -3.56
N TRP A 45 -9.18 7.60 -3.32
CA TRP A 45 -10.18 6.54 -3.10
C TRP A 45 -11.02 6.80 -1.84
N LYS A 46 -10.37 7.20 -0.75
CA LYS A 46 -11.02 7.50 0.52
C LYS A 46 -12.00 8.65 0.36
N ASP A 47 -11.62 9.70 -0.34
CA ASP A 47 -12.48 10.86 -0.60
C ASP A 47 -13.66 10.48 -1.49
N HIS A 48 -13.41 9.69 -2.55
CA HIS A 48 -14.43 9.26 -3.49
C HIS A 48 -15.47 8.30 -2.87
N THR A 49 -15.03 7.38 -2.01
CA THR A 49 -15.87 6.26 -1.54
C THR A 49 -16.18 6.28 -0.05
N GLN A 50 -15.45 7.07 0.74
CA GLN A 50 -15.43 7.07 2.21
C GLN A 50 -14.94 5.75 2.85
N LEU A 51 -14.48 4.80 2.02
CA LEU A 51 -13.98 3.50 2.43
C LEU A 51 -12.45 3.46 2.41
N SER A 52 -11.87 2.59 3.24
CA SER A 52 -10.43 2.32 3.18
C SER A 52 -10.10 1.52 1.92
N PHE A 53 -8.94 1.78 1.33
CA PHE A 53 -8.42 0.99 0.21
C PHE A 53 -7.63 -0.23 0.73
N VAL A 54 -7.78 -1.39 0.10
CA VAL A 54 -7.05 -2.61 0.44
C VAL A 54 -6.01 -2.87 -0.64
N PHE A 55 -4.74 -2.59 -0.33
CA PHE A 55 -3.63 -2.77 -1.28
C PHE A 55 -3.16 -4.23 -1.37
N ALA A 56 -3.24 -4.99 -0.27
CA ALA A 56 -2.80 -6.38 -0.21
C ALA A 56 -3.61 -7.16 0.82
N ALA A 57 -3.78 -8.46 0.58
CA ALA A 57 -4.39 -9.40 1.51
C ALA A 57 -3.75 -10.78 1.35
N TRP A 58 -3.67 -11.53 2.45
CA TRP A 58 -3.36 -12.96 2.40
C TRP A 58 -4.62 -13.73 2.00
N VAL A 59 -4.56 -14.41 0.87
CA VAL A 59 -5.70 -15.12 0.27
C VAL A 59 -5.36 -16.58 -0.01
N SER A 60 -6.34 -17.46 0.14
CA SER A 60 -6.25 -18.87 -0.21
C SER A 60 -7.46 -19.28 -1.05
N ASN A 61 -7.24 -20.08 -2.08
CA ASN A 61 -8.32 -20.67 -2.89
C ASN A 61 -8.93 -21.92 -2.25
N LYS A 62 -8.40 -22.35 -1.09
CA LYS A 62 -8.85 -23.51 -0.32
C LYS A 62 -9.04 -23.13 1.14
N LYS A 63 -9.97 -23.80 1.81
CA LYS A 63 -10.10 -23.69 3.27
C LYS A 63 -8.83 -24.25 3.92
N LEU A 64 -8.21 -23.44 4.75
CA LEU A 64 -7.03 -23.83 5.52
C LEU A 64 -7.45 -24.42 6.88
N PRO A 65 -6.66 -25.32 7.47
CA PRO A 65 -6.88 -25.79 8.84
C PRO A 65 -6.91 -24.61 9.83
N ALA A 66 -7.81 -24.66 10.81
CA ALA A 66 -7.95 -23.59 11.81
C ALA A 66 -6.64 -23.35 12.57
N GLU A 67 -5.94 -24.43 12.95
CA GLU A 67 -4.64 -24.36 13.62
C GLU A 67 -3.59 -23.61 12.80
N PHE A 68 -3.55 -23.82 11.47
CA PHE A 68 -2.64 -23.09 10.60
C PHE A 68 -2.97 -21.60 10.59
N VAL A 69 -4.26 -21.25 10.48
CA VAL A 69 -4.72 -19.84 10.49
C VAL A 69 -4.33 -19.16 11.80
N ASP A 70 -4.50 -19.84 12.93
CA ASP A 70 -4.14 -19.31 14.25
C ASP A 70 -2.62 -19.16 14.41
N LEU A 71 -1.83 -20.13 13.96
CA LEU A 71 -0.37 -20.02 13.96
C LEU A 71 0.12 -18.88 13.07
N PHE A 72 -0.43 -18.76 11.86
CA PHE A 72 -0.09 -17.71 10.91
C PHE A 72 -0.44 -16.32 11.45
N ASN A 73 -1.62 -16.15 12.07
CA ASN A 73 -2.02 -14.90 12.69
C ASN A 73 -1.10 -14.51 13.85
N ARG A 74 -0.71 -15.47 14.70
CA ARG A 74 0.27 -15.23 15.79
C ARG A 74 1.64 -14.85 15.26
N ALA A 75 2.12 -15.49 14.20
CA ALA A 75 3.40 -15.17 13.57
C ALA A 75 3.41 -13.73 13.02
N ASN A 76 2.33 -13.32 12.33
CA ASN A 76 2.19 -11.93 11.86
C ASN A 76 2.12 -10.93 13.02
N ALA A 77 1.38 -11.25 14.10
CA ALA A 77 1.28 -10.40 15.28
C ALA A 77 2.65 -10.19 15.96
N ASN A 78 3.48 -11.23 16.04
CA ASN A 78 4.83 -11.14 16.61
C ASN A 78 5.69 -10.07 15.89
N GLY A 79 5.58 -9.99 14.56
CA GLY A 79 6.29 -8.96 13.79
C GLY A 79 5.85 -7.54 14.15
N LEU A 80 4.56 -7.35 14.46
CA LEU A 80 4.02 -6.04 14.85
C LEU A 80 4.47 -5.62 16.25
N GLU A 81 4.66 -6.57 17.16
CA GLU A 81 5.21 -6.32 18.51
C GLU A 81 6.69 -5.93 18.47
N LYS A 82 7.39 -6.27 17.39
CA LYS A 82 8.83 -6.05 17.19
C LYS A 82 9.15 -4.97 16.15
N ILE A 83 8.21 -4.08 15.85
CA ILE A 83 8.43 -3.01 14.85
C ILE A 83 9.69 -2.20 15.16
N ASP A 84 9.96 -1.90 16.44
CA ASP A 84 11.14 -1.13 16.83
C ASP A 84 12.46 -1.86 16.51
N GLU A 85 12.53 -3.17 16.75
CA GLU A 85 13.69 -4.00 16.38
C GLU A 85 13.84 -4.07 14.85
N ILE A 86 12.74 -4.25 14.12
CA ILE A 86 12.73 -4.34 12.65
C ILE A 86 13.24 -3.03 12.03
N VAL A 87 12.76 -1.89 12.52
CA VAL A 87 13.19 -0.57 12.04
C VAL A 87 14.66 -0.31 12.37
N ALA A 88 15.12 -0.69 13.57
CA ALA A 88 16.52 -0.56 13.94
C ALA A 88 17.46 -1.41 13.06
N ALA A 89 17.02 -2.63 12.71
CA ALA A 89 17.77 -3.53 11.84
C ALA A 89 17.74 -3.14 10.36
N ASN A 90 16.76 -2.32 9.93
CA ASN A 90 16.55 -1.94 8.53
C ASN A 90 16.39 -0.41 8.41
N PRO A 91 17.43 0.38 8.72
CA PRO A 91 17.32 1.83 8.65
C PRO A 91 17.05 2.28 7.21
N SER A 92 16.11 3.22 7.04
CA SER A 92 15.82 3.85 5.75
C SER A 92 16.17 5.33 5.80
N ALA A 93 16.97 5.78 4.84
CA ALA A 93 17.26 7.21 4.64
C ALA A 93 16.13 7.95 3.92
N ILE A 94 15.17 7.21 3.36
CA ILE A 94 14.15 7.73 2.44
C ILE A 94 12.87 8.09 3.20
N PHE A 95 12.52 7.29 4.21
CA PHE A 95 11.25 7.42 4.91
C PHE A 95 11.31 6.90 6.34
N ASP A 96 10.54 7.52 7.23
CA ASP A 96 10.36 7.04 8.60
C ASP A 96 9.56 5.73 8.59
N LEU A 97 10.28 4.61 8.65
CA LEU A 97 9.68 3.28 8.65
C LEU A 97 8.84 3.00 9.89
N LYS A 98 9.20 3.56 11.05
CA LYS A 98 8.40 3.41 12.27
C LYS A 98 7.04 4.06 12.07
N LYS A 99 7.00 5.27 11.53
CA LYS A 99 5.75 5.94 11.18
C LYS A 99 4.97 5.18 10.11
N TYR A 100 5.66 4.67 9.09
CA TYR A 100 5.03 3.88 8.02
C TYR A 100 4.29 2.65 8.56
N PHE A 101 4.99 1.82 9.35
CA PHE A 101 4.41 0.59 9.89
C PHE A 101 3.37 0.83 10.98
N THR A 102 3.44 1.94 11.73
CA THR A 102 2.51 2.16 12.86
C THR A 102 1.33 3.08 12.55
N GLN A 103 1.45 3.99 11.59
CA GLN A 103 0.44 5.02 11.32
C GLN A 103 -0.19 4.91 9.93
N TYR A 104 0.55 4.42 8.93
CA TYR A 104 0.07 4.42 7.54
C TYR A 104 -0.43 3.06 7.08
N ILE A 105 -0.06 1.98 7.77
CA ILE A 105 -0.58 0.64 7.49
C ILE A 105 -1.58 0.23 8.57
N SER A 106 -2.74 -0.24 8.12
CA SER A 106 -3.73 -0.90 8.99
C SER A 106 -3.84 -2.37 8.64
N TYR A 107 -3.19 -3.23 9.42
CA TYR A 107 -3.04 -4.66 9.14
C TYR A 107 -4.32 -5.50 9.28
N ARG A 108 -5.23 -5.15 10.20
CA ARG A 108 -6.47 -5.92 10.40
C ARG A 108 -7.48 -5.65 9.28
N LEU A 109 -7.85 -6.71 8.56
CA LEU A 109 -8.88 -6.70 7.53
C LEU A 109 -10.28 -6.80 8.16
N ASP A 110 -10.79 -5.66 8.64
CA ASP A 110 -12.14 -5.55 9.20
C ASP A 110 -13.24 -5.50 8.12
N GLU A 111 -14.50 -5.53 8.56
CA GLU A 111 -15.67 -5.49 7.68
C GLU A 111 -15.76 -4.21 6.82
N LYS A 112 -15.29 -3.06 7.32
CA LYS A 112 -15.29 -1.80 6.54
C LYS A 112 -14.27 -1.87 5.40
N LYS A 113 -13.10 -2.46 5.64
CA LYS A 113 -12.09 -2.71 4.61
C LYS A 113 -12.55 -3.76 3.61
N LYS A 114 -13.25 -4.81 4.05
CA LYS A 114 -13.88 -5.79 3.14
C LYS A 114 -14.91 -5.13 2.22
N LYS A 115 -15.73 -4.20 2.73
CA LYS A 115 -16.65 -3.39 1.90
C LYS A 115 -15.89 -2.58 0.85
N GLY A 116 -14.81 -1.91 1.25
CA GLY A 116 -13.94 -1.16 0.32
C GLY A 116 -13.36 -2.04 -0.78
N MET A 117 -12.81 -3.20 -0.40
CA MET A 117 -12.28 -4.19 -1.35
C MET A 117 -13.36 -4.70 -2.32
N LYS A 118 -14.56 -5.04 -1.82
CA LYS A 118 -15.68 -5.49 -2.65
C LYS A 118 -16.08 -4.42 -3.68
N LEU A 119 -16.23 -3.16 -3.25
CA LEU A 119 -16.56 -2.05 -4.15
C LEU A 119 -15.50 -1.84 -5.23
N PHE A 120 -14.21 -1.98 -4.87
CA PHE A 120 -13.13 -1.89 -5.86
C PHE A 120 -13.23 -3.00 -6.91
N LEU A 121 -13.44 -4.25 -6.48
CA LEU A 121 -13.59 -5.40 -7.38
C LEU A 121 -14.80 -5.24 -8.31
N GLU A 122 -15.92 -4.74 -7.81
CA GLU A 122 -17.11 -4.44 -8.63
C GLU A 122 -16.80 -3.40 -9.72
N LYS A 123 -16.07 -2.33 -9.38
CA LYS A 123 -15.71 -1.25 -10.32
C LYS A 123 -14.73 -1.66 -11.42
N ILE A 124 -13.91 -2.68 -11.20
CA ILE A 124 -12.93 -3.16 -12.19
C ILE A 124 -13.40 -4.38 -12.99
N SER A 125 -14.50 -5.02 -12.57
CA SER A 125 -15.11 -6.16 -13.26
C SER A 125 -16.23 -5.76 -14.21
N SER A 126 -16.60 -4.48 -14.21
CA SER A 126 -17.66 -3.88 -15.02
C SER A 126 -17.15 -3.32 -16.34
#